data_AF-A0A1F6VAI1-F1
#
_entry.id   AF-A0A1F6VAI1-F1
#
_cell.length_a   1.000
_cell.length_b   1.000
_cell.length_c   1.000
_cell.angle_alpha   90.00
_cell.angle_beta   90.00
_cell.angle_gamma   90.00
#
_symmetry.space_group_name_H-M   'P 1'
#
loop_
_entity.id
_entity.type
_entity.pdbx_description
1 polymer ?
#
loop_
_entity_poly.entity_id
_entity_poly.type
_entity_poly.pdbx_seq_one_letter_code
_entity_poly.pdbx_strand_id
1 'polypeptide(L)'
;MTMTNTRFHTYGATAIDMDGDGDGRQDVVWLNMDGPLRAFLNTSPGNHVTIVVPDTVASLGTRISIETDKGKRYTREVIASAGMLTDQSPELAFG
;
A
#
# COMPACT_ATOMS: atom_id res chain seq x y z
N MET A 1 -45.51 2.32 6.52
CA MET A 1 -44.21 2.48 7.20
C MET A 1 -43.38 1.26 6.84
N THR A 2 -42.58 1.36 5.77
CA THR A 2 -41.79 0.24 5.26
C THR A 2 -40.36 0.43 5.77
N MET A 3 -39.92 -0.39 6.72
CA MET A 3 -38.52 -0.44 7.12
C MET A 3 -37.73 -1.20 6.07
N THR A 4 -36.98 -0.50 5.23
CA THR A 4 -35.97 -1.13 4.39
C THR A 4 -34.76 -1.43 5.27
N ASN A 5 -34.61 -2.69 5.63
CA ASN A 5 -33.46 -3.21 6.38
C ASN A 5 -32.22 -3.20 5.47
N THR A 6 -31.51 -2.07 5.41
CA THR A 6 -30.23 -1.96 4.70
C THR A 6 -29.15 -2.61 5.54
N ARG A 7 -29.07 -3.94 5.52
CA ARG A 7 -27.88 -4.64 6.01
C ARG A 7 -26.77 -4.44 4.99
N PHE A 8 -25.77 -3.63 5.33
CA PHE A 8 -24.52 -3.60 4.58
C PHE A 8 -23.77 -4.89 4.88
N HIS A 9 -23.89 -5.88 3.99
CA HIS A 9 -23.10 -7.10 4.06
C HIS A 9 -21.68 -6.77 3.63
N THR A 10 -20.82 -6.37 4.57
CA THR A 10 -19.40 -6.10 4.29
C THR A 10 -18.65 -7.42 4.21
N TYR A 11 -18.73 -8.11 3.07
CA TYR A 11 -17.74 -9.11 2.72
C TYR A 11 -16.51 -8.35 2.23
N GLY A 12 -15.54 -8.13 3.13
CA GLY A 12 -14.28 -7.49 2.78
C GLY A 12 -13.43 -8.44 1.91
N ALA A 13 -12.94 -7.93 0.79
CA ALA A 13 -11.74 -8.50 0.17
C ALA A 13 -10.50 -7.87 0.81
N THR A 14 -9.31 -8.35 0.43
CA THR A 14 -8.03 -7.85 0.93
C THR A 14 -7.84 -6.35 0.64
N ALA A 15 -7.16 -5.65 1.56
CA ALA A 15 -6.71 -4.28 1.35
C ALA A 15 -5.60 -4.23 0.28
N ILE A 16 -5.55 -3.15 -0.48
CA ILE A 16 -4.47 -2.82 -1.41
C ILE A 16 -3.76 -1.59 -0.84
N ASP A 17 -2.44 -1.68 -0.66
CA ASP A 17 -1.59 -0.52 -0.36
C ASP A 17 -1.10 0.06 -1.70
N MET A 18 -1.32 1.35 -1.95
CA MET A 18 -0.89 2.05 -3.16
C MET A 18 -0.78 3.57 -2.91
N ASP A 19 0.03 4.29 -3.68
CA ASP A 19 0.02 5.77 -3.68
C ASP A 19 -1.12 6.29 -4.57
N GLY A 20 -2.28 6.56 -3.96
CA GLY A 20 -3.52 6.83 -4.69
C GLY A 20 -3.70 8.29 -5.10
N ASP A 21 -3.09 9.22 -4.37
CA ASP A 21 -3.14 10.66 -4.64
C ASP A 21 -1.83 11.24 -5.19
N GLY A 22 -0.77 10.43 -5.28
CA GLY A 22 0.51 10.80 -5.89
C GLY A 22 1.39 11.63 -4.96
N ASP A 23 1.16 11.60 -3.65
CA ASP A 23 1.93 12.35 -2.65
C ASP A 23 3.18 11.59 -2.16
N GLY A 24 3.41 10.37 -2.66
CA GLY A 24 4.53 9.52 -2.31
C GLY A 24 4.30 8.67 -1.06
N ARG A 25 3.14 8.77 -0.40
CA ARG A 25 2.76 7.96 0.76
C ARG A 25 1.89 6.80 0.31
N GLN A 26 1.98 5.69 1.04
CA GLN A 26 1.11 4.54 0.79
C GLN A 26 -0.25 4.79 1.44
N ASP A 27 -1.28 4.85 0.61
CA ASP A 27 -2.69 4.86 0.97
C ASP A 27 -3.25 3.44 1.00
N VAL A 28 -4.45 3.29 1.56
CA VAL A 28 -5.14 2.00 1.63
C VAL A 28 -6.45 2.05 0.85
N VAL A 29 -6.61 1.13 -0.09
CA VAL A 29 -7.87 0.88 -0.79
C VAL A 29 -8.50 -0.41 -0.29
N TRP A 30 -9.74 -0.34 0.16
CA TRP A 30 -10.51 -1.45 0.69
C TRP A 30 -11.67 -1.83 -0.23
N LEU A 31 -11.63 -3.04 -0.76
CA LEU A 31 -12.66 -3.60 -1.63
C LEU A 31 -13.79 -4.22 -0.79
N ASN A 32 -15.00 -3.68 -0.93
CA ASN A 32 -16.21 -4.27 -0.37
C ASN A 32 -16.94 -5.02 -1.50
N MET A 33 -17.10 -6.34 -1.38
CA MET A 33 -17.71 -7.14 -2.46
C MET A 33 -19.20 -6.86 -2.67
N ASP A 34 -19.88 -6.30 -1.67
CA ASP A 34 -21.30 -5.91 -1.72
C ASP A 34 -21.47 -4.46 -1.23
N GLY A 35 -20.63 -3.55 -1.73
CA GLY A 35 -20.67 -2.14 -1.37
C GLY A 35 -19.69 -1.29 -2.16
N PRO A 36 -19.69 0.04 -1.95
CA PRO A 36 -18.72 0.92 -2.60
C PRO A 36 -17.29 0.61 -2.15
N LEU A 37 -16.34 0.78 -3.07
CA LEU A 37 -14.92 0.85 -2.75
C LEU A 37 -14.68 1.98 -1.74
N ARG A 38 -13.74 1.77 -0.81
CA ARG A 38 -13.28 2.83 0.12
C ARG A 38 -11.79 3.04 -0.07
N ALA A 39 -11.36 4.30 -0.08
CA ALA A 39 -9.96 4.68 -0.06
C ALA A 39 -9.67 5.51 1.20
N PHE A 40 -8.51 5.30 1.80
CA PHE A 40 -8.06 5.94 3.02
C PHE A 40 -6.70 6.57 2.78
N LEU A 41 -6.65 7.90 2.79
CA LEU A 41 -5.43 8.66 2.55
C LEU A 41 -4.52 8.69 3.79
N ASN A 42 -3.22 8.45 3.58
CA ASN A 42 -2.22 8.52 4.63
C ASN A 42 -1.77 9.96 4.88
N THR A 43 -2.45 10.64 5.80
CA THR A 43 -2.15 12.04 6.16
C THR A 43 -1.19 12.18 7.35
N SER A 44 -0.47 11.10 7.71
CA SER A 44 0.40 11.11 8.89
C SER A 44 1.55 12.13 8.76
N PRO A 45 1.83 12.93 9.81
CA PRO A 45 2.94 13.87 9.78
C PRO A 45 4.27 13.10 9.87
N GLY A 46 5.25 13.51 9.07
CA GLY A 46 6.57 12.87 9.06
C GLY A 46 7.24 12.86 7.69
N ASN A 47 8.52 12.49 7.69
CA ASN A 47 9.31 12.28 6.49
C ASN A 47 8.94 10.92 5.89
N HIS A 48 8.71 10.88 4.59
CA HIS A 48 8.54 9.65 3.84
C HIS A 48 9.56 9.62 2.69
N VAL A 49 9.94 8.43 2.26
CA VAL A 49 10.82 8.23 1.12
C VAL A 49 10.29 7.05 0.33
N THR A 50 10.02 7.25 -0.95
CA THR A 50 9.62 6.18 -1.87
C THR A 50 10.70 6.00 -2.92
N ILE A 51 11.16 4.76 -3.10
CA ILE A 51 12.21 4.41 -4.04
C ILE A 51 11.65 3.46 -5.07
N VAL A 52 11.64 3.89 -6.33
CA VAL A 52 11.26 3.07 -7.48
C VAL A 52 12.51 2.38 -8.01
N VAL A 53 12.47 1.06 -8.14
CA VAL A 53 13.51 0.30 -8.88
C VAL A 53 12.95 -0.12 -10.24
N PRO A 54 13.80 -0.42 -11.25
CA PRO A 54 13.31 -0.91 -12.54
C PRO A 54 12.48 -2.18 -12.37
N ASP A 55 11.34 -2.30 -13.06
CA ASP A 55 10.53 -3.52 -13.06
C ASP A 55 11.18 -4.60 -13.96
N THR A 56 12.17 -5.30 -13.41
CA THR A 56 12.89 -6.36 -14.11
C THR A 56 13.15 -7.53 -13.17
N VAL A 57 13.31 -8.73 -13.73
CA VAL A 57 13.69 -9.93 -12.95
C VAL A 57 14.98 -9.71 -12.16
N ALA A 58 15.91 -8.92 -12.70
CA ALA A 58 17.17 -8.58 -12.04
C ALA A 58 16.98 -7.71 -10.78
N SER A 59 15.85 -7.01 -10.66
CA SER A 59 15.54 -6.16 -9.52
C SER A 59 14.97 -6.95 -8.33
N LEU A 60 14.54 -8.19 -8.55
CA LEU A 60 14.02 -9.04 -7.48
C LEU A 60 15.11 -9.40 -6.48
N GLY A 61 14.81 -9.29 -5.19
CA GLY A 61 15.78 -9.45 -4.11
C GLY A 61 16.65 -8.22 -3.89
N THR A 62 16.44 -7.10 -4.61
CA THR A 62 17.15 -5.85 -4.34
C THR A 62 16.83 -5.39 -2.92
N ARG A 63 17.86 -5.25 -2.09
CA ARG A 63 17.73 -4.77 -0.72
C ARG A 63 18.19 -3.34 -0.59
N ILE A 64 17.29 -2.48 -0.15
CA ILE A 64 17.57 -1.06 0.09
C ILE A 64 17.59 -0.82 1.60
N SER A 65 18.68 -0.22 2.08
CA SER A 65 18.79 0.25 3.46
C SER A 65 18.86 1.78 3.49
N ILE A 66 18.01 2.40 4.29
CA ILE A 66 18.07 3.83 4.60
C ILE A 66 18.52 3.99 6.05
N GLU A 67 19.55 4.79 6.26
CA GLU A 67 20.03 5.19 7.58
C GLU A 67 19.73 6.67 7.79
N THR A 68 19.08 7.00 8.91
CA THR A 68 18.85 8.39 9.29
C THR A 68 20.05 8.94 10.05
N ASP A 69 20.18 10.26 10.06
CA ASP A 69 21.11 11.01 10.91
C ASP A 69 21.02 10.63 12.41
N LYS A 70 19.86 10.16 12.85
CA LYS A 70 19.60 9.64 14.21
C LYS A 70 19.98 8.17 14.40
N GLY A 71 20.66 7.54 13.44
CA GLY A 71 21.13 6.15 13.51
C GLY A 71 20.03 5.10 13.35
N LYS A 72 18.81 5.49 12.93
CA LYS A 72 17.73 4.52 12.66
C LYS A 72 17.93 3.95 11.27
N ARG A 73 18.08 2.62 11.18
CA ARG A 73 18.19 1.90 9.91
C ARG A 73 16.89 1.21 9.55
N TYR A 74 16.39 1.50 8.37
CA TYR A 74 15.29 0.79 7.74
C TYR A 74 15.84 -0.06 6.60
N THR A 75 15.34 -1.27 6.43
CA THR A 75 15.74 -2.12 5.31
C THR A 75 14.50 -2.76 4.72
N ARG A 76 14.33 -2.63 3.41
CA ARG A 76 13.29 -3.31 2.65
C ARG A 76 13.91 -4.03 1.46
N GLU A 77 13.21 -5.05 0.99
CA GLU A 77 13.63 -5.87 -0.14
C GLU A 77 12.53 -5.87 -1.19
N VAL A 78 12.93 -5.82 -2.46
CA VAL A 78 12.01 -5.94 -3.59
C VAL A 78 11.61 -7.40 -3.73
N ILE A 79 10.39 -7.73 -3.34
CA ILE A 79 9.87 -9.09 -3.37
C ILE A 79 8.94 -9.23 -4.58
N ALA A 80 9.19 -10.25 -5.42
CA ALA A 80 8.16 -10.73 -6.33
C ALA A 80 7.19 -11.62 -5.53
N SER A 81 6.13 -11.05 -4.98
CA SER A 81 5.06 -11.84 -4.38
C SER A 81 3.79 -11.66 -5.19
N ALA A 82 3.49 -12.60 -6.09
CA ALA A 82 2.23 -12.62 -6.81
C ALA A 82 1.16 -13.35 -5.99
N GLY A 83 0.26 -12.58 -5.38
CA GLY A 83 -1.02 -13.04 -4.84
C GLY A 83 -2.15 -12.17 -5.40
N MET A 84 -3.40 -12.62 -5.31
CA MET A 84 -4.53 -11.79 -5.76
C MET A 84 -4.56 -10.47 -4.94
N LEU A 85 -4.57 -9.34 -5.65
CA LEU A 85 -4.69 -7.98 -5.10
C LEU A 85 -3.48 -7.43 -4.30
N THR A 86 -2.27 -7.96 -4.49
CA THR A 86 -1.04 -7.27 -4.05
C THR A 86 -0.61 -6.25 -5.10
N ASP A 87 -0.26 -5.03 -4.70
CA ASP A 87 0.51 -4.15 -5.59
C ASP A 87 1.86 -4.82 -5.91
N GLN A 88 2.20 -4.88 -7.19
CA GLN A 88 3.46 -5.43 -7.70
C GLN A 88 4.41 -4.33 -8.16
N SER A 89 4.04 -3.06 -7.95
CA SER A 89 4.90 -1.93 -8.29
C SER A 89 6.24 -2.08 -7.55
N PRO A 90 7.37 -1.93 -8.25
CA PRO A 90 8.71 -2.12 -7.68
C PRO A 90 9.10 -0.90 -6.81
N GLU A 91 8.22 -0.52 -5.90
CA GLU A 91 8.32 0.65 -5.05
C GLU A 91 8.57 0.23 -3.61
N LEU A 92 9.58 0.86 -2.99
CA LEU A 92 9.90 0.68 -1.59
C LEU A 92 9.64 1.98 -0.85
N ALA A 93 8.51 2.04 -0.13
CA ALA A 93 8.13 3.16 0.71
C ALA A 93 8.73 3.04 2.14
N PHE A 94 9.19 4.15 2.70
CA PHE A 94 9.74 4.28 4.04
C PHE A 94 9.08 5.47 4.74
N GLY A 95 8.75 5.34 6.03
CA GLY A 95 8.09 6.36 6.84
C GLY A 95 8.20 6.05 8.33
#